data_AF-A0A256YYW8-F1
#
_entry.id   AF-A0A256YYW8-F1
#
_cell.length_a   1.000
_cell.length_b   1.000
_cell.length_c   1.000
_cell.angle_alpha   90.00
_cell.angle_beta   90.00
_cell.angle_gamma   90.00
#
_symmetry.space_group_name_H-M   'P 1'
#
loop_
_entity.id
_entity.type
_entity.pdbx_description
1 polymer ?
#
loop_
_entity_poly.entity_id
_entity_poly.type
_entity_poly.pdbx_seq_one_letter_code
_entity_poly.pdbx_strand_id
1 'polypeptide(L)'
;MEIEVVWGMGRRLFKRETLIRNLEKVLESIPSLDLPADIVAVYAFGGMLRGKRRLHDFDLVFLYSMSEKQEERWLRFCRNFSSFYPPDRYPLDEVWSVLEPYWKRGIPLRRAVEDEALAKILSERGIVPQWAGCFSWTEILEGHRGSGLFYPSIEKVIKRMLLRCGVRGLQILVEKYETFTKGEATLAPKNYVLAWSPEKPDVRANLEMPQDEKAAFIRRELELFIEKISAFRESWMEAKRRVEELSVKAGVNLDLEALEKQHSKVEISGGESYEELRRKAETAREEMRRYVKETAILQRIARALENWIESKGNLPDHPAEDYISLWTIKGVKRREAKEEEVRKVLRTLKLPENHIITIKAYGRTWHEIARSEDERKRLLREAEIEKKRRNLILGVMRAVKPLDRDVKVYLEMDGEGRPRVLEMVVCKLLEEGEDIVKALERGGFQVRKMKDLVYGYKEIDLRGDEDLRALQTIAKETIRRCV
;
A
#
# COMPACT_ATOMS: atom_id res chain seq x y z
N MET A 1 7.37 -28.78 18.20
CA MET A 1 7.26 -28.57 16.74
C MET A 1 5.98 -27.77 16.51
N GLU A 2 6.05 -26.47 16.79
CA GLU A 2 4.91 -25.56 16.77
C GLU A 2 4.81 -24.93 15.39
N ILE A 3 3.66 -25.12 14.74
CA ILE A 3 3.34 -24.49 13.46
C ILE A 3 2.83 -23.08 13.79
N GLU A 4 3.72 -22.09 13.73
CA GLU A 4 3.33 -20.69 13.64
C GLU A 4 2.55 -20.47 12.33
N VAL A 5 1.22 -20.39 12.44
CA VAL A 5 0.38 -19.93 11.35
C VAL A 5 0.49 -18.41 11.28
N VAL A 6 1.51 -17.93 10.56
CA VAL A 6 1.70 -16.53 10.23
C VAL A 6 0.59 -16.09 9.26
N TRP A 7 -0.51 -15.57 9.81
CA TRP A 7 -1.56 -14.87 9.06
C TRP A 7 -1.10 -13.46 8.65
N GLY A 8 -0.02 -13.38 7.88
CA GLY A 8 0.12 -12.32 6.88
C GLY A 8 -0.60 -12.78 5.62
N MET A 9 -1.16 -11.87 4.83
CA MET A 9 -1.31 -12.16 3.40
C MET A 9 0.10 -12.41 2.85
N GLY A 10 0.60 -13.63 2.97
CA GLY A 10 1.91 -14.02 2.48
C GLY A 10 1.91 -13.71 1.00
N ARG A 11 2.73 -12.75 0.58
CA ARG A 11 2.89 -12.42 -0.84
C ARG A 11 3.19 -13.73 -1.57
N ARG A 12 2.26 -14.16 -2.44
CA ARG A 12 2.38 -15.43 -3.14
C ARG A 12 3.73 -15.46 -3.87
N LEU A 13 4.51 -16.49 -3.63
CA LEU A 13 5.75 -16.73 -4.36
C LEU A 13 5.44 -17.39 -5.70
N PHE A 14 6.00 -16.87 -6.77
CA PHE A 14 5.94 -17.41 -8.12
C PHE A 14 7.26 -18.08 -8.47
N LYS A 15 7.18 -19.18 -9.24
CA LYS A 15 8.35 -19.74 -9.92
C LYS A 15 8.76 -18.79 -11.04
N ARG A 16 10.07 -18.73 -11.35
CA ARG A 16 10.62 -17.92 -12.43
C ARG A 16 9.89 -18.16 -13.75
N GLU A 17 9.67 -19.41 -14.10
CA GLU A 17 9.06 -19.84 -15.36
C GLU A 17 7.59 -19.37 -15.45
N THR A 18 6.89 -19.32 -14.32
CA THR A 18 5.53 -18.77 -14.27
C THR A 18 5.52 -17.28 -14.61
N LEU A 19 6.52 -16.52 -14.14
CA LEU A 19 6.63 -15.09 -14.40
C LEU A 19 7.01 -14.80 -15.84
N ILE A 20 7.94 -15.56 -16.43
CA ILE A 20 8.28 -15.47 -17.86
C ILE A 20 7.05 -15.75 -18.70
N ARG A 21 6.33 -16.84 -18.43
CA ARG A 21 5.10 -17.18 -19.16
C ARG A 21 4.01 -16.11 -19.03
N ASN A 22 3.93 -15.47 -17.86
CA ASN A 22 2.99 -14.37 -17.66
C ASN A 22 3.38 -13.14 -18.49
N LEU A 23 4.68 -12.83 -18.62
CA LEU A 23 5.17 -11.78 -19.51
C LEU A 23 4.90 -12.13 -20.99
N GLU A 24 5.23 -13.35 -21.43
CA GLU A 24 4.96 -13.84 -22.79
C GLU A 24 3.48 -13.63 -23.16
N LYS A 25 2.55 -14.04 -22.29
CA LYS A 25 1.10 -13.82 -22.48
C LYS A 25 0.70 -12.35 -22.61
N VAL A 26 1.36 -11.46 -21.86
CA VAL A 26 1.09 -10.01 -21.96
C VAL A 26 1.58 -9.51 -23.31
N LEU A 27 2.79 -9.89 -23.72
CA LEU A 27 3.40 -9.48 -25.00
C LEU A 27 2.60 -9.98 -26.20
N GLU A 28 2.13 -11.24 -26.16
CA GLU A 28 1.25 -11.84 -27.19
C GLU A 28 -0.07 -11.07 -27.36
N SER A 29 -0.56 -10.42 -26.29
CA SER A 29 -1.81 -9.67 -26.34
C SER A 29 -1.65 -8.27 -26.94
N ILE A 30 -0.44 -7.69 -26.95
CA ILE A 30 -0.19 -6.30 -27.37
C ILE A 30 -0.81 -5.98 -28.73
N PRO A 31 -0.63 -6.79 -29.79
CA PRO A 31 -1.18 -6.46 -31.11
C PRO A 31 -2.72 -6.39 -31.16
N SER A 32 -3.41 -7.03 -30.21
CA SER A 32 -4.87 -7.05 -30.14
C SER A 32 -5.48 -5.93 -29.29
N LEU A 33 -4.65 -5.16 -28.58
CA LEU A 33 -5.09 -4.10 -27.67
C LEU A 33 -5.09 -2.75 -28.41
N ASP A 34 -6.18 -1.98 -28.28
CA ASP A 34 -6.20 -0.57 -28.68
C ASP A 34 -5.44 0.26 -27.63
N LEU A 35 -4.10 0.17 -27.61
CA LEU A 35 -3.28 0.96 -26.70
C LEU A 35 -3.17 2.41 -27.19
N PRO A 36 -3.07 3.40 -26.28
CA PRO A 36 -2.84 4.80 -26.65
C PRO A 36 -1.44 5.07 -27.20
N ALA A 37 -0.53 4.09 -27.12
CA ALA A 37 0.86 4.18 -27.57
C ALA A 37 1.40 2.79 -27.93
N ASP A 38 2.45 2.74 -28.75
CA ASP A 38 3.14 1.51 -29.13
C ASP A 38 4.15 1.12 -28.05
N ILE A 39 4.19 -0.17 -27.71
CA ILE A 39 5.25 -0.71 -26.84
C ILE A 39 6.45 -1.07 -27.70
N VAL A 40 7.55 -0.34 -27.53
CA VAL A 40 8.76 -0.50 -28.36
C VAL A 40 9.79 -1.41 -27.71
N ALA A 41 9.81 -1.51 -26.39
CA ALA A 41 10.71 -2.40 -25.67
C ALA A 41 10.19 -2.69 -24.27
N VAL A 42 10.60 -3.83 -23.72
CA VAL A 42 10.39 -4.19 -22.32
C VAL A 42 11.73 -4.55 -21.71
N TYR A 43 12.05 -3.93 -20.59
CA TYR A 43 13.26 -4.19 -19.82
C TYR A 43 12.90 -4.85 -18.49
N ALA A 44 13.66 -5.89 -18.15
CA ALA A 44 13.64 -6.53 -16.84
C ALA A 44 14.63 -5.86 -15.90
N PHE A 45 14.30 -5.85 -14.61
CA PHE A 45 15.23 -5.51 -13.54
C PHE A 45 14.92 -6.30 -12.27
N GLY A 46 15.69 -6.04 -11.21
CA GLY A 46 15.37 -6.55 -9.88
C GLY A 46 15.63 -8.05 -9.69
N GLY A 47 14.80 -8.70 -8.87
CA GLY A 47 15.06 -10.04 -8.35
C GLY A 47 15.16 -11.13 -9.41
N MET A 48 14.46 -10.96 -10.54
CA MET A 48 14.43 -11.92 -11.66
C MET A 48 15.81 -12.19 -12.24
N LEU A 49 16.60 -11.13 -12.40
CA LEU A 49 17.93 -11.18 -13.01
C LEU A 49 19.00 -11.77 -12.07
N ARG A 50 18.70 -11.89 -10.77
CA ARG A 50 19.61 -12.39 -9.72
C ARG A 50 19.46 -13.88 -9.42
N GLY A 51 18.84 -14.63 -10.34
CA GLY A 51 18.69 -16.08 -10.23
C GLY A 51 17.87 -16.55 -9.01
N LYS A 52 16.99 -15.71 -8.45
CA LYS A 52 16.11 -16.13 -7.34
C LYS A 52 15.10 -17.16 -7.88
N ARG A 53 15.08 -18.37 -7.29
CA ARG A 53 14.17 -19.46 -7.69
C ARG A 53 12.69 -19.14 -7.46
N ARG A 54 12.41 -18.31 -6.45
CA ARG A 54 11.05 -17.88 -6.08
C ARG A 54 11.05 -16.37 -5.88
N LEU A 55 10.07 -15.73 -6.49
CA LEU A 55 9.94 -14.28 -6.56
C LEU A 55 8.52 -13.87 -6.19
N HIS A 56 8.36 -12.71 -5.57
CA HIS A 56 7.04 -12.14 -5.32
C HIS A 56 6.45 -11.54 -6.61
N ASP A 57 7.33 -11.03 -7.46
CA ASP A 57 7.02 -10.26 -8.66
C ASP A 57 8.17 -10.34 -9.68
N PHE A 58 7.86 -9.91 -10.90
CA PHE A 58 8.78 -9.66 -12.00
C PHE A 58 8.73 -8.16 -12.29
N ASP A 59 9.78 -7.46 -11.87
CA ASP A 59 9.96 -6.03 -12.12
C ASP A 59 10.30 -5.75 -13.58
N LEU A 60 9.44 -4.98 -14.24
CA LEU A 60 9.48 -4.71 -15.67
C LEU A 60 9.24 -3.22 -15.95
N VAL A 61 9.94 -2.69 -16.96
CA VAL A 61 9.67 -1.36 -17.54
C VAL A 61 9.25 -1.58 -18.98
N PHE A 62 8.04 -1.13 -19.30
CA PHE A 62 7.49 -1.09 -20.65
C PHE A 62 7.76 0.30 -21.21
N LEU A 63 8.55 0.37 -22.27
CA LEU A 63 8.86 1.61 -22.97
C LEU A 63 7.85 1.81 -24.08
N TYR A 64 7.27 3.01 -24.14
CA TYR A 64 6.32 3.37 -25.17
C TYR A 64 6.80 4.54 -26.03
N SER A 65 6.33 4.57 -27.27
CA SER A 65 6.38 5.72 -28.17
C SER A 65 4.99 5.94 -28.78
N MET A 66 4.72 7.16 -29.25
CA MET A 66 3.48 7.49 -29.93
C MET A 66 3.81 7.96 -31.35
N SER A 67 3.08 7.43 -32.32
CA SER A 67 2.94 8.09 -33.62
C SER A 67 2.12 9.38 -33.49
N GLU A 68 2.21 10.29 -34.46
CA GLU A 68 1.41 11.52 -34.50
C GLU A 68 -0.10 11.23 -34.34
N LYS A 69 -0.61 10.21 -35.02
CA LYS A 69 -2.02 9.79 -34.91
C LYS A 69 -2.40 9.31 -33.51
N GLN A 70 -1.51 8.59 -32.83
CA GLN A 70 -1.74 8.14 -31.45
C GLN A 70 -1.73 9.32 -30.48
N GLU A 71 -0.78 10.25 -30.65
CA GLU A 71 -0.70 11.45 -29.85
C GLU A 71 -1.96 12.32 -30.02
N GLU A 72 -2.44 12.50 -31.26
CA GLU A 72 -3.71 13.20 -31.53
C GLU A 72 -4.91 12.51 -30.86
N ARG A 73 -5.03 11.18 -30.96
CA ARG A 73 -6.08 10.40 -30.30
C ARG A 73 -6.00 10.55 -28.78
N TRP A 74 -4.81 10.47 -28.19
CA TRP A 74 -4.60 10.63 -26.75
C TRP A 74 -4.93 12.05 -26.28
N LEU A 75 -4.48 13.08 -27.00
CA LEU A 75 -4.81 14.48 -26.70
C LEU A 75 -6.30 14.74 -26.83
N ARG A 76 -6.98 14.13 -27.80
CA ARG A 76 -8.45 14.21 -27.92
C ARG A 76 -9.14 13.53 -26.73
N PHE A 77 -8.64 12.38 -26.29
CA PHE A 77 -9.16 11.70 -25.10
C PHE A 77 -8.99 12.58 -23.84
N CYS A 78 -7.80 13.09 -23.57
CA CYS A 78 -7.54 13.98 -22.43
C CYS A 78 -8.41 15.24 -22.47
N ARG A 79 -8.54 15.86 -23.65
CA ARG A 79 -9.41 17.05 -23.86
C ARG A 79 -10.86 16.82 -23.53
N ASN A 80 -11.36 15.59 -23.65
CA ASN A 80 -12.76 15.27 -23.45
C ASN A 80 -13.03 14.46 -22.16
N PHE A 81 -11.98 14.02 -21.47
CA PHE A 81 -12.07 13.19 -20.27
C PHE A 81 -11.12 13.67 -19.16
N SER A 82 -11.17 14.96 -18.86
CA SER A 82 -10.45 15.57 -17.71
C SER A 82 -11.41 16.45 -16.90
N SER A 83 -11.10 16.72 -15.64
CA SER A 83 -11.89 17.67 -14.83
C SER A 83 -11.79 19.09 -15.36
N PHE A 84 -10.65 19.46 -15.96
CA PHE A 84 -10.40 20.80 -16.46
C PHE A 84 -9.55 20.76 -17.72
N TYR A 85 -9.89 21.58 -18.72
CA TYR A 85 -9.06 21.84 -19.88
C TYR A 85 -9.04 23.34 -20.20
N PRO A 86 -7.87 24.01 -20.22
CA PRO A 86 -7.79 25.46 -20.39
C PRO A 86 -8.34 25.96 -21.74
N PRO A 87 -8.88 27.19 -21.80
CA PRO A 87 -9.37 28.01 -20.67
C PRO A 87 -10.87 27.73 -20.47
N ASP A 88 -11.27 27.39 -19.25
CA ASP A 88 -12.68 27.35 -18.79
C ASP A 88 -13.61 26.25 -19.33
N ARG A 89 -13.08 25.15 -19.85
CA ARG A 89 -13.88 23.95 -20.18
C ARG A 89 -13.78 22.89 -19.07
N TYR A 90 -14.91 22.28 -18.72
CA TYR A 90 -15.03 21.17 -17.77
C TYR A 90 -15.57 19.91 -18.46
N PRO A 91 -14.73 19.18 -19.21
CA PRO A 91 -15.20 18.09 -20.06
C PRO A 91 -15.93 16.97 -19.31
N LEU A 92 -15.51 16.66 -18.08
CA LEU A 92 -16.19 15.66 -17.25
C LEU A 92 -17.62 16.06 -16.91
N ASP A 93 -17.89 17.34 -16.67
CA ASP A 93 -19.24 17.83 -16.36
C ASP A 93 -20.17 17.65 -17.56
N GLU A 94 -19.64 17.84 -18.78
CA GLU A 94 -20.39 17.65 -20.02
C GLU A 94 -20.88 16.21 -20.18
N VAL A 95 -20.12 15.21 -19.68
CA VAL A 95 -20.48 13.78 -19.74
C VAL A 95 -21.03 13.25 -18.41
N TRP A 96 -21.14 14.07 -17.38
CA TRP A 96 -21.49 13.59 -16.05
C TRP A 96 -22.91 13.03 -16.00
N SER A 97 -23.87 13.67 -16.68
CA SER A 97 -25.27 13.23 -16.70
C SER A 97 -25.45 11.79 -17.20
N VAL A 98 -24.55 11.29 -18.07
CA VAL A 98 -24.60 9.90 -18.55
C VAL A 98 -23.79 8.93 -17.70
N LEU A 99 -22.82 9.42 -16.91
CA LEU A 99 -21.99 8.62 -16.01
C LEU A 99 -22.62 8.45 -14.62
N GLU A 100 -23.29 9.50 -14.13
CA GLU A 100 -23.88 9.59 -12.79
C GLU A 100 -24.79 8.40 -12.45
N PRO A 101 -25.68 7.91 -13.35
CA PRO A 101 -26.55 6.78 -13.05
C PRO A 101 -25.77 5.50 -12.69
N TYR A 102 -24.63 5.26 -13.34
CA TYR A 102 -23.78 4.09 -13.06
C TYR A 102 -23.05 4.25 -11.72
N TRP A 103 -22.57 5.45 -11.44
CA TRP A 103 -21.93 5.76 -10.17
C TRP A 103 -22.88 5.63 -8.99
N LYS A 104 -24.09 6.20 -9.05
CA LYS A 104 -25.13 6.09 -8.02
C LYS A 104 -25.52 4.64 -7.72
N ARG A 105 -25.53 3.78 -8.75
CA ARG A 105 -25.78 2.33 -8.62
C ARG A 105 -24.56 1.51 -8.15
N GLY A 106 -23.43 2.16 -7.86
CA GLY A 106 -22.20 1.49 -7.43
C GLY A 106 -21.57 0.57 -8.50
N ILE A 107 -21.93 0.75 -9.78
CA ILE A 107 -21.35 -0.01 -10.90
C ILE A 107 -19.96 0.55 -11.19
N PRO A 108 -18.87 -0.24 -11.07
CA PRO A 108 -17.53 0.27 -11.35
C PRO A 108 -17.41 0.79 -12.79
N LEU A 109 -16.70 1.90 -13.02
CA LEU A 109 -16.57 2.49 -14.37
C LEU A 109 -16.13 1.49 -15.43
N ARG A 110 -15.18 0.59 -15.12
CA ARG A 110 -14.75 -0.49 -16.04
C ARG A 110 -15.88 -1.38 -16.56
N ARG A 111 -16.98 -1.51 -15.81
CA ARG A 111 -18.19 -2.25 -16.19
C ARG A 111 -19.22 -1.33 -16.84
N ALA A 112 -19.32 -0.09 -16.38
CA ALA A 112 -20.20 0.90 -16.99
C ALA A 112 -19.85 1.11 -18.47
N VAL A 113 -18.58 1.25 -18.81
CA VAL A 113 -18.11 1.44 -20.20
C VAL A 113 -18.26 0.20 -21.10
N GLU A 114 -18.70 -0.95 -20.55
CA GLU A 114 -19.08 -2.13 -21.34
C GLU A 114 -20.54 -2.06 -21.82
N ASP A 115 -21.35 -1.15 -21.26
CA ASP A 115 -22.69 -0.86 -21.76
C ASP A 115 -22.60 -0.18 -23.14
N GLU A 116 -23.27 -0.77 -24.14
CA GLU A 116 -23.17 -0.33 -25.54
C GLU A 116 -23.65 1.11 -25.74
N ALA A 117 -24.71 1.52 -25.03
CA ALA A 117 -25.28 2.86 -25.17
C ALA A 117 -24.31 3.90 -24.59
N LEU A 118 -23.77 3.67 -23.39
CA LEU A 118 -22.75 4.55 -22.81
C LEU A 118 -21.48 4.57 -23.66
N ALA A 119 -20.99 3.40 -24.08
CA ALA A 119 -19.78 3.29 -24.89
C ALA A 119 -19.89 4.07 -26.21
N LYS A 120 -21.06 4.04 -26.85
CA LYS A 120 -21.36 4.84 -28.05
C LYS A 120 -21.28 6.34 -27.79
N ILE A 121 -21.97 6.83 -26.74
CA ILE A 121 -21.96 8.26 -26.37
C ILE A 121 -20.53 8.74 -26.07
N LEU A 122 -19.75 7.95 -25.32
CA LEU A 122 -18.36 8.28 -25.02
C LEU A 122 -17.51 8.34 -26.30
N SER A 123 -17.67 7.36 -27.20
CA SER A 123 -16.93 7.30 -28.46
C SER A 123 -17.23 8.48 -29.38
N GLU A 124 -18.49 8.88 -29.50
CA GLU A 124 -18.92 10.07 -30.27
C GLU A 124 -18.25 11.36 -29.75
N ARG A 125 -18.01 11.43 -28.43
CA ARG A 125 -17.30 12.53 -27.78
C ARG A 125 -15.77 12.39 -27.82
N GLY A 126 -15.24 11.39 -28.52
CA GLY A 126 -13.80 11.15 -28.62
C GLY A 126 -13.18 10.57 -27.34
N ILE A 127 -14.00 9.98 -26.47
CA ILE A 127 -13.57 9.29 -25.25
C ILE A 127 -13.57 7.78 -25.55
N VAL A 128 -12.39 7.20 -25.72
CA VAL A 128 -12.25 5.76 -25.96
C VAL A 128 -12.74 5.00 -24.71
N PRO A 129 -13.84 4.20 -24.79
CA PRO A 129 -14.46 3.61 -23.60
C PRO A 129 -13.52 2.68 -22.83
N GLN A 130 -12.68 1.91 -23.55
CA GLN A 130 -11.71 1.01 -22.95
C GLN A 130 -10.64 1.73 -22.12
N TRP A 131 -10.24 2.93 -22.55
CA TRP A 131 -9.28 3.77 -21.82
C TRP A 131 -9.93 4.40 -20.60
N ALA A 132 -11.16 4.90 -20.73
CA ALA A 132 -11.94 5.42 -19.60
C ALA A 132 -12.14 4.36 -18.50
N GLY A 133 -12.41 3.11 -18.88
CA GLY A 133 -12.54 1.97 -17.97
C GLY A 133 -11.30 1.64 -17.14
N CYS A 134 -10.13 2.24 -17.42
CA CYS A 134 -8.92 2.05 -16.65
C CYS A 134 -8.86 2.91 -15.35
N PHE A 135 -9.81 3.84 -15.18
CA PHE A 135 -9.91 4.74 -14.03
C PHE A 135 -11.03 4.32 -13.07
N SER A 136 -10.95 4.77 -11.81
CA SER A 136 -12.00 4.56 -10.80
C SER A 136 -12.83 5.81 -10.59
N TRP A 137 -14.05 5.66 -10.05
CA TRP A 137 -14.92 6.79 -9.72
C TRP A 137 -14.26 7.77 -8.76
N THR A 138 -13.57 7.27 -7.73
CA THR A 138 -12.83 8.11 -6.78
C THR A 138 -11.82 9.01 -7.49
N GLU A 139 -11.11 8.50 -8.50
CA GLU A 139 -10.13 9.31 -9.22
C GLU A 139 -10.75 10.37 -10.11
N ILE A 140 -11.90 10.06 -10.71
CA ILE A 140 -12.65 10.97 -11.56
C ILE A 140 -13.29 12.09 -10.73
N LEU A 141 -13.82 11.74 -9.55
CA LEU A 141 -14.55 12.65 -8.68
C LEU A 141 -13.67 13.47 -7.75
N GLU A 142 -12.62 12.86 -7.17
CA GLU A 142 -11.78 13.49 -6.13
C GLU A 142 -10.40 13.92 -6.67
N GLY A 143 -10.10 13.58 -7.92
CA GLY A 143 -8.82 13.87 -8.56
C GLY A 143 -7.65 13.05 -8.03
N HIS A 144 -6.44 13.34 -8.51
CA HIS A 144 -5.23 12.68 -8.03
C HIS A 144 -4.77 13.31 -6.69
N ARG A 145 -4.79 12.52 -5.61
CA ARG A 145 -4.30 12.93 -4.26
C ARG A 145 -5.07 14.10 -3.62
N GLY A 146 -6.36 14.26 -3.92
CA GLY A 146 -7.21 15.27 -3.28
C GLY A 146 -6.99 16.70 -3.79
N SER A 147 -6.38 16.85 -4.99
CA SER A 147 -6.29 18.14 -5.68
C SER A 147 -7.63 18.62 -6.25
N GLY A 148 -8.67 17.77 -6.26
CA GLY A 148 -9.95 18.05 -6.90
C GLY A 148 -9.92 18.02 -8.42
N LEU A 149 -8.77 17.70 -9.04
CA LEU A 149 -8.62 17.68 -10.50
C LEU A 149 -8.22 16.29 -11.00
N PHE A 150 -9.01 15.75 -11.93
CA PHE A 150 -8.71 14.54 -12.68
C PHE A 150 -8.04 14.86 -14.01
N TYR A 151 -6.89 14.24 -14.24
CA TYR A 151 -6.21 14.21 -15.53
C TYR A 151 -5.86 12.75 -15.87
N PRO A 152 -6.25 12.24 -17.05
CA PRO A 152 -5.88 10.89 -17.46
C PRO A 152 -4.36 10.73 -17.59
N SER A 153 -3.83 9.61 -17.08
CA SER A 153 -2.44 9.21 -17.25
C SER A 153 -2.35 8.08 -18.28
N ILE A 154 -1.48 8.27 -19.28
CA ILE A 154 -1.25 7.28 -20.35
C ILE A 154 -0.60 6.01 -19.79
N GLU A 155 0.35 6.17 -18.86
CA GLU A 155 1.04 5.09 -18.16
C GLU A 155 0.06 4.18 -17.45
N LYS A 156 -0.96 4.79 -16.82
CA LYS A 156 -2.02 4.06 -16.14
C LYS A 156 -2.91 3.29 -17.12
N VAL A 157 -3.30 3.89 -18.24
CA VAL A 157 -4.10 3.22 -19.28
C VAL A 157 -3.34 2.02 -19.82
N ILE A 158 -2.11 2.22 -20.29
CA ILE A 158 -1.23 1.16 -20.80
C ILE A 158 -1.10 0.03 -19.77
N LYS A 159 -0.70 0.36 -18.53
CA LYS A 159 -0.53 -0.62 -17.46
C LYS A 159 -1.79 -1.42 -17.17
N ARG A 160 -2.96 -0.78 -17.15
CA ARG A 160 -4.25 -1.43 -16.87
C ARG A 160 -4.70 -2.31 -18.03
N MET A 161 -4.47 -1.88 -19.26
CA MET A 161 -4.80 -2.67 -20.45
C MET A 161 -3.92 -3.92 -20.56
N LEU A 162 -2.60 -3.78 -20.35
CA LEU A 162 -1.66 -4.91 -20.34
C LEU A 162 -1.93 -5.92 -19.22
N LEU A 163 -2.35 -5.45 -18.03
CA LEU A 163 -2.60 -6.30 -16.87
C LEU A 163 -4.08 -6.69 -16.69
N ARG A 164 -4.88 -6.71 -17.77
CA ARG A 164 -6.28 -7.14 -17.71
C ARG A 164 -6.41 -8.52 -17.02
N CYS A 165 -7.56 -8.72 -16.38
CA CYS A 165 -7.86 -9.76 -15.40
C CYS A 165 -7.11 -11.10 -15.60
N GLY A 166 -6.21 -11.43 -14.67
CA GLY A 166 -5.68 -12.80 -14.51
C GLY A 166 -4.16 -12.90 -14.44
N VAL A 167 -3.43 -11.93 -14.97
CA VAL A 167 -1.96 -11.91 -14.92
C VAL A 167 -1.50 -11.47 -13.53
N ARG A 168 -0.79 -12.34 -12.82
CA ARG A 168 -0.28 -12.08 -11.46
C ARG A 168 1.24 -12.13 -11.45
N GLY A 169 1.84 -11.41 -10.51
CA GLY A 169 3.29 -11.45 -10.30
C GLY A 169 4.09 -10.62 -11.30
N LEU A 170 3.47 -9.78 -12.14
CA LEU A 170 4.21 -8.77 -12.91
C LEU A 170 4.07 -7.41 -12.23
N GLN A 171 5.19 -6.73 -12.03
CA GLN A 171 5.25 -5.37 -11.54
C GLN A 171 5.72 -4.47 -12.70
N ILE A 172 4.75 -3.83 -13.35
CA ILE A 172 4.99 -3.02 -14.55
C ILE A 172 5.10 -1.54 -14.19
N LEU A 173 6.16 -0.93 -14.69
CA LEU A 173 6.32 0.51 -14.89
C LEU A 173 6.21 0.81 -16.37
N VAL A 174 5.69 1.98 -16.70
CA VAL A 174 5.47 2.42 -18.09
C VAL A 174 6.13 3.78 -18.22
N GLU A 175 7.02 3.93 -19.20
CA GLU A 175 7.85 5.12 -19.38
C GLU A 175 7.97 5.45 -20.87
N LYS A 176 8.12 6.74 -21.21
CA LYS A 176 8.38 7.15 -22.59
C LYS A 176 9.79 6.70 -23.00
N TYR A 177 9.92 6.11 -24.17
CA TYR A 177 11.19 5.58 -24.68
C TYR A 177 12.31 6.63 -24.69
N GLU A 178 12.02 7.83 -25.19
CA GLU A 178 12.99 8.94 -25.26
C GLU A 178 13.50 9.34 -23.87
N THR A 179 12.60 9.51 -22.90
CA THR A 179 12.94 9.87 -21.52
C THR A 179 13.80 8.79 -20.85
N PHE A 180 13.51 7.51 -21.11
CA PHE A 180 14.31 6.40 -20.61
C PHE A 180 15.71 6.37 -21.21
N THR A 181 15.82 6.50 -22.54
CA THR A 181 17.12 6.47 -23.25
C THR A 181 18.03 7.65 -22.90
N LYS A 182 17.46 8.83 -22.61
CA LYS A 182 18.20 10.00 -22.12
C LYS A 182 18.64 9.90 -20.66
N GLY A 183 18.23 8.86 -19.93
CA GLY A 183 18.52 8.70 -18.51
C GLY A 183 17.74 9.65 -17.60
N GLU A 184 16.73 10.33 -18.13
CA GLU A 184 15.86 11.28 -17.41
C GLU A 184 14.73 10.57 -16.65
N ALA A 185 14.53 9.27 -16.89
CA ALA A 185 13.50 8.48 -16.23
C ALA A 185 13.72 8.37 -14.70
N THR A 186 12.62 8.36 -13.96
CA THR A 186 12.57 8.29 -12.48
C THR A 186 13.38 7.12 -11.91
N LEU A 187 13.52 6.03 -12.67
CA LEU A 187 14.45 4.95 -12.38
C LEU A 187 15.59 4.97 -13.39
N ALA A 188 16.68 5.64 -13.03
CA ALA A 188 17.85 5.74 -13.88
C ALA A 188 18.26 4.38 -14.48
N PRO A 189 18.52 4.30 -15.80
CA PRO A 189 18.85 3.09 -16.55
C PRO A 189 20.22 2.54 -16.13
N LYS A 190 20.33 1.94 -14.94
CA LYS A 190 21.64 1.53 -14.43
C LYS A 190 21.82 0.03 -14.26
N ASN A 191 20.75 -0.78 -14.28
CA ASN A 191 20.81 -2.25 -14.25
C ASN A 191 19.56 -2.90 -14.87
N TYR A 192 19.35 -2.66 -16.16
CA TYR A 192 18.24 -3.23 -16.93
C TYR A 192 18.77 -4.23 -17.94
N VAL A 193 18.02 -5.31 -18.15
CA VAL A 193 18.27 -6.29 -19.21
C VAL A 193 17.07 -6.24 -20.15
N LEU A 194 17.32 -6.14 -21.45
CA LEU A 194 16.25 -6.20 -22.44
C LEU A 194 15.54 -7.55 -22.26
N ALA A 195 14.24 -7.52 -21.99
CA ALA A 195 13.42 -8.71 -21.92
C ALA A 195 12.76 -8.97 -23.28
N TRP A 196 12.35 -7.92 -23.99
CA TRP A 196 11.66 -8.03 -25.27
C TRP A 196 11.74 -6.74 -26.08
N SER A 197 11.83 -6.87 -27.41
CA SER A 197 11.49 -5.81 -28.37
C SER A 197 10.96 -6.46 -29.66
N PRO A 198 10.35 -5.71 -30.58
CA PRO A 198 9.97 -6.24 -31.90
C PRO A 198 11.13 -6.89 -32.66
N GLU A 199 12.35 -6.34 -32.54
CA GLU A 199 13.57 -6.87 -33.17
C GLU A 199 14.16 -8.07 -32.41
N LYS A 200 13.84 -8.20 -31.12
CA LYS A 200 14.29 -9.29 -30.23
C LYS A 200 13.09 -9.89 -29.48
N PRO A 201 12.23 -10.68 -30.16
CA PRO A 201 10.97 -11.13 -29.58
C PRO A 201 11.12 -12.31 -28.60
N ASP A 202 12.24 -13.04 -28.60
CA ASP A 202 12.44 -14.18 -27.71
C ASP A 202 12.79 -13.75 -26.28
N VAL A 203 11.77 -13.75 -25.41
CA VAL A 203 11.89 -13.37 -24.00
C VAL A 203 12.88 -14.24 -23.24
N ARG A 204 12.95 -15.53 -23.56
CA ARG A 204 13.79 -16.48 -22.81
C ARG A 204 15.23 -16.26 -23.14
N ALA A 205 15.57 -16.23 -24.43
CA ALA A 205 16.92 -15.96 -24.90
C ALA A 205 17.43 -14.60 -24.38
N ASN A 206 16.59 -13.57 -24.42
CA ASN A 206 16.96 -12.23 -23.95
C ASN A 206 17.26 -12.16 -22.43
N LEU A 207 16.61 -13.00 -21.61
CA LEU A 207 16.82 -13.04 -20.16
C LEU A 207 17.93 -14.02 -19.74
N GLU A 208 18.52 -14.74 -20.68
CA GLU A 208 19.67 -15.61 -20.45
C GLU A 208 20.97 -14.82 -20.54
N MET A 209 21.52 -14.47 -19.38
CA MET A 209 22.85 -13.88 -19.28
C MET A 209 23.92 -14.96 -19.02
N PRO A 210 25.04 -14.95 -19.76
CA PRO A 210 26.27 -15.64 -19.40
C PRO A 210 26.75 -15.31 -17.97
N GLN A 211 27.56 -16.19 -17.38
CA GLN A 211 27.95 -16.08 -15.96
C GLN A 211 28.84 -14.87 -15.67
N ASP A 212 29.72 -14.52 -16.60
CA ASP A 212 30.54 -13.31 -16.62
C ASP A 212 29.68 -12.05 -16.73
N GLU A 213 28.68 -12.02 -17.62
CA GLU A 213 27.75 -10.90 -17.73
C GLU A 213 26.93 -10.73 -16.44
N LYS A 214 26.47 -11.84 -15.83
CA LYS A 214 25.81 -11.82 -14.52
C LYS A 214 26.71 -11.25 -13.42
N ALA A 215 27.99 -11.61 -13.41
CA ALA A 215 28.94 -11.07 -12.44
C ALA A 215 29.16 -9.56 -12.65
N ALA A 216 29.34 -9.12 -13.90
CA ALA A 216 29.46 -7.70 -14.25
C ALA A 216 28.19 -6.90 -13.92
N PHE A 217 27.01 -7.49 -14.12
CA PHE A 217 25.72 -6.91 -13.73
C PHE A 217 25.64 -6.69 -12.21
N ILE A 218 25.92 -7.71 -11.39
CA ILE A 218 25.86 -7.57 -9.93
C ILE A 218 26.95 -6.63 -9.40
N ARG A 219 28.13 -6.60 -10.04
CA ARG A 219 29.21 -5.66 -9.66
C ARG A 219 28.77 -4.20 -9.83
N ARG A 220 28.24 -3.84 -11.00
CA ARG A 220 27.69 -2.48 -11.26
C ARG A 220 26.57 -2.12 -10.28
N GLU A 221 25.72 -3.09 -9.94
CA GLU A 221 24.68 -2.92 -8.94
C GLU A 221 25.25 -2.66 -7.54
N LEU A 222 26.28 -3.40 -7.14
CA LEU A 222 26.93 -3.24 -5.86
C LEU A 222 27.67 -1.90 -5.75
N GLU A 223 28.36 -1.46 -6.80
CA GLU A 223 29.01 -0.13 -6.88
C GLU A 223 28.01 0.98 -6.61
N LEU A 224 26.85 0.93 -7.29
CA LEU A 224 25.76 1.89 -7.08
C LEU A 224 25.23 1.86 -5.63
N PHE A 225 25.10 0.67 -5.03
CA PHE A 225 24.64 0.57 -3.65
C PHE A 225 25.64 1.15 -2.68
N ILE A 226 26.93 0.92 -2.88
CA ILE A 226 28.00 1.51 -2.05
C ILE A 226 27.94 3.05 -2.14
N GLU A 227 27.81 3.61 -3.33
CA GLU A 227 27.63 5.06 -3.53
C GLU A 227 26.41 5.59 -2.74
N LYS A 228 25.26 4.92 -2.85
CA LYS A 228 24.04 5.32 -2.13
C LYS A 228 24.15 5.14 -0.62
N ILE A 229 24.83 4.10 -0.15
CA ILE A 229 25.08 3.88 1.27
C ILE A 229 25.86 5.06 1.84
N SER A 230 26.87 5.55 1.13
CA SER A 230 27.63 6.73 1.57
C SER A 230 26.72 7.94 1.76
N ALA A 231 25.87 8.25 0.77
CA ALA A 231 24.91 9.37 0.89
C ALA A 231 23.90 9.16 2.04
N PHE A 232 23.37 7.95 2.21
CA PHE A 232 22.44 7.66 3.32
C PHE A 232 23.13 7.70 4.68
N ARG A 233 24.40 7.30 4.75
CA ARG A 233 25.22 7.37 5.95
C ARG A 233 25.46 8.82 6.35
N GLU A 234 25.69 9.74 5.41
CA GLU A 234 25.82 11.17 5.72
C GLU A 234 24.54 11.73 6.36
N SER A 235 23.37 11.45 5.76
CA SER A 235 22.07 11.84 6.35
C SER A 235 21.83 11.22 7.73
N TRP A 236 22.23 9.96 7.91
CA TRP A 236 22.15 9.27 9.20
C TRP A 236 23.07 9.91 10.24
N MET A 237 24.32 10.27 9.87
CA MET A 237 25.28 10.94 10.75
C MET A 237 24.80 12.34 11.16
N GLU A 238 24.16 13.08 10.25
CA GLU A 238 23.52 14.35 10.57
C GLU A 238 22.38 14.17 11.59
N ALA A 239 21.49 13.20 11.37
CA ALA A 239 20.41 12.89 12.31
C ALA A 239 20.96 12.43 13.67
N LYS A 240 22.00 11.59 13.68
CA LYS A 240 22.70 11.14 14.90
C LYS A 240 23.26 12.33 15.70
N ARG A 241 24.01 13.22 15.04
CA ARG A 241 24.58 14.43 15.69
C ARG A 241 23.51 15.31 16.31
N ARG A 242 22.40 15.53 15.59
CA ARG A 242 21.26 16.29 16.14
C ARG A 242 20.66 15.62 17.37
N VAL A 243 20.48 14.30 17.35
CA VAL A 243 19.99 13.55 18.52
C VAL A 243 20.96 13.67 19.70
N GLU A 244 22.26 13.56 19.47
CA GLU A 244 23.31 13.69 20.48
C GLU A 244 23.29 15.08 21.15
N GLU A 245 23.24 16.15 20.36
CA GLU A 245 23.14 17.52 20.88
C GLU A 245 21.87 17.74 21.73
N LEU A 246 20.74 17.24 21.24
CA LEU A 246 19.45 17.39 21.91
C LEU A 246 19.34 16.49 23.14
N SER A 247 19.94 15.31 23.15
CA SER A 247 19.91 14.41 24.31
C SER A 247 20.66 14.99 25.48
N VAL A 248 21.81 15.63 25.24
CA VAL A 248 22.55 16.40 26.26
C VAL A 248 21.68 17.52 26.83
N LYS A 249 21.04 18.33 25.97
CA LYS A 249 20.14 19.42 26.42
C LYS A 249 18.92 18.92 27.19
N ALA A 250 18.39 17.77 26.79
CA ALA A 250 17.26 17.12 27.45
C ALA A 250 17.64 16.43 28.77
N GLY A 251 18.94 16.22 29.03
CA GLY A 251 19.43 15.46 30.18
C GLY A 251 19.22 13.95 30.04
N VAL A 252 19.15 13.43 28.81
CA VAL A 252 18.87 12.02 28.51
C VAL A 252 20.12 11.36 27.92
N ASN A 253 20.49 10.19 28.45
CA ASN A 253 21.63 9.44 27.96
C ASN A 253 21.19 8.37 26.94
N LEU A 254 21.65 8.48 25.70
CA LEU A 254 21.30 7.57 24.59
C LEU A 254 22.52 6.81 24.10
N ASP A 255 22.39 5.50 23.90
CA ASP A 255 23.48 4.64 23.42
C ASP A 255 23.60 4.67 21.87
N LEU A 256 23.95 5.83 21.33
CA LEU A 256 24.09 6.03 19.88
C LEU A 256 25.24 5.21 19.28
N GLU A 257 26.26 4.85 20.07
CA GLU A 257 27.34 3.97 19.63
C GLU A 257 26.86 2.54 19.38
N ALA A 258 25.99 2.00 20.25
CA ALA A 258 25.44 0.67 20.05
C ALA A 258 24.63 0.57 18.76
N LEU A 259 23.97 1.66 18.34
CA LEU A 259 23.27 1.72 17.06
C LEU A 259 24.25 1.76 15.89
N GLU A 260 25.31 2.60 15.97
CA GLU A 260 26.33 2.69 14.94
C GLU A 260 27.04 1.36 14.66
N LYS A 261 27.37 0.60 15.72
CA LYS A 261 28.06 -0.70 15.64
C LYS A 261 27.25 -1.78 14.92
N GLN A 262 25.96 -1.56 14.65
CA GLN A 262 25.14 -2.53 13.91
C GLN A 262 25.38 -2.47 12.40
N HIS A 263 25.95 -1.38 11.88
CA HIS A 263 26.15 -1.19 10.44
C HIS A 263 27.36 -1.99 9.92
N SER A 264 27.14 -2.70 8.81
CA SER A 264 28.17 -3.46 8.13
C SER A 264 28.87 -2.63 7.06
N LYS A 265 30.21 -2.72 6.99
CA LYS A 265 30.97 -2.17 5.86
C LYS A 265 30.84 -3.10 4.66
N VAL A 266 30.54 -2.55 3.48
CA VAL A 266 30.48 -3.31 2.22
C VAL A 266 31.47 -2.72 1.23
N GLU A 267 32.35 -3.57 0.70
CA GLU A 267 33.45 -3.18 -0.20
C GLU A 267 33.62 -4.16 -1.35
N ILE A 268 34.20 -3.69 -2.46
CA ILE A 268 34.56 -4.50 -3.64
C ILE A 268 36.08 -4.64 -3.70
N SER A 269 36.58 -5.88 -3.76
CA SER A 269 38.01 -6.20 -3.82
C SER A 269 38.49 -6.61 -5.22
N GLY A 270 37.59 -6.80 -6.19
CA GLY A 270 37.90 -7.02 -7.60
C GLY A 270 38.00 -8.50 -8.01
N GLY A 271 38.32 -9.40 -7.08
CA GLY A 271 38.47 -10.85 -7.31
C GLY A 271 37.25 -11.70 -6.93
N GLU A 272 36.11 -11.10 -6.63
CA GLU A 272 34.95 -11.85 -6.12
C GLU A 272 34.26 -12.72 -7.17
N SER A 273 33.87 -13.92 -6.75
CA SER A 273 32.96 -14.78 -7.49
C SER A 273 31.54 -14.20 -7.59
N TYR A 274 30.73 -14.70 -8.53
CA TYR A 274 29.34 -14.28 -8.68
C TYR A 274 28.52 -14.42 -7.38
N GLU A 275 28.66 -15.53 -6.65
CA GLU A 275 27.91 -15.74 -5.40
C GLU A 275 28.38 -14.82 -4.27
N GLU A 276 29.67 -14.45 -4.24
CA GLU A 276 30.18 -13.45 -3.31
C GLU A 276 29.64 -12.04 -3.61
N LEU A 277 29.70 -11.62 -4.88
CA LEU A 277 29.11 -10.36 -5.33
C LEU A 277 27.61 -10.30 -4.98
N ARG A 278 26.89 -11.40 -5.19
CA ARG A 278 25.47 -11.51 -4.87
C ARG A 278 25.18 -11.38 -3.38
N ARG A 279 25.97 -12.03 -2.51
CA ARG A 279 25.85 -11.88 -1.05
C ARG A 279 26.12 -10.44 -0.62
N LYS A 280 27.23 -9.85 -1.08
CA LYS A 280 27.58 -8.45 -0.81
C LYS A 280 26.48 -7.48 -1.26
N ALA A 281 25.89 -7.70 -2.44
CA ALA A 281 24.79 -6.88 -2.95
C ALA A 281 23.51 -7.00 -2.09
N GLU A 282 23.20 -8.16 -1.52
CA GLU A 282 22.06 -8.29 -0.59
C GLU A 282 22.35 -7.58 0.74
N THR A 283 23.56 -7.75 1.30
CA THR A 283 24.00 -7.02 2.50
C THR A 283 23.94 -5.50 2.27
N ALA A 284 24.43 -5.00 1.14
CA ALA A 284 24.36 -3.59 0.79
C ALA A 284 22.91 -3.07 0.74
N ARG A 285 21.97 -3.85 0.18
CA ARG A 285 20.55 -3.46 0.19
C ARG A 285 19.96 -3.39 1.59
N GLU A 286 20.31 -4.34 2.44
CA GLU A 286 19.86 -4.36 3.83
C GLU A 286 20.38 -3.13 4.58
N GLU A 287 21.65 -2.77 4.38
CA GLU A 287 22.25 -1.56 4.94
C GLU A 287 21.59 -0.28 4.40
N MET A 288 21.37 -0.15 3.09
CA MET A 288 20.63 0.99 2.52
C MET A 288 19.26 1.16 3.17
N ARG A 289 18.49 0.06 3.31
CA ARG A 289 17.18 0.09 3.95
C ARG A 289 17.27 0.43 5.43
N ARG A 290 18.29 -0.07 6.11
CA ARG A 290 18.54 0.20 7.53
C ARG A 290 18.82 1.68 7.74
N TYR A 291 19.78 2.26 7.02
CA TYR A 291 20.09 3.69 7.10
C TYR A 291 18.85 4.56 6.87
N VAL A 292 18.09 4.33 5.80
CA VAL A 292 16.87 5.13 5.51
C VAL A 292 15.85 5.06 6.66
N LYS A 293 15.62 3.87 7.22
CA LYS A 293 14.66 3.67 8.32
C LYS A 293 15.16 4.32 9.60
N GLU A 294 16.40 4.06 9.97
CA GLU A 294 16.99 4.58 11.20
C GLU A 294 17.12 6.09 11.16
N THR A 295 17.48 6.69 10.02
CA THR A 295 17.45 8.16 9.85
C THR A 295 16.07 8.74 10.14
N ALA A 296 15.01 8.13 9.61
CA ALA A 296 13.64 8.58 9.89
C ALA A 296 13.27 8.44 11.38
N ILE A 297 13.73 7.37 12.04
CA ILE A 297 13.52 7.16 13.48
C ILE A 297 14.31 8.20 14.30
N LEU A 298 15.59 8.41 14.00
CA LEU A 298 16.45 9.40 14.66
C LEU A 298 15.90 10.83 14.51
N GLN A 299 15.40 11.20 13.33
CA GLN A 299 14.72 12.48 13.14
C GLN A 299 13.46 12.63 14.02
N ARG A 300 12.73 11.53 14.27
CA ARG A 300 11.58 11.53 15.19
C ARG A 300 12.01 11.61 16.65
N ILE A 301 13.11 10.96 17.02
CA ILE A 301 13.71 11.07 18.35
C ILE A 301 14.17 12.51 18.59
N ALA A 302 14.87 13.13 17.63
CA ALA A 302 15.27 14.53 17.72
C ALA A 302 14.07 15.46 17.97
N ARG A 303 12.99 15.30 17.20
CA ARG A 303 11.76 16.07 17.42
C ARG A 303 11.10 15.78 18.77
N ALA A 304 11.16 14.55 19.25
CA ALA A 304 10.64 14.19 20.57
C ALA A 304 11.46 14.82 21.70
N LEU A 305 12.78 14.89 21.55
CA LEU A 305 13.68 15.60 22.47
C LEU A 305 13.39 17.11 22.48
N GLU A 306 13.20 17.73 21.31
CA GLU A 306 12.81 19.16 21.21
C GLU A 306 11.50 19.43 21.95
N ASN A 307 10.46 18.64 21.67
CA ASN A 307 9.17 18.75 22.35
C ASN A 307 9.32 18.63 23.88
N TRP A 308 10.20 17.73 24.35
CA TRP A 308 10.45 17.55 25.78
C TRP A 308 11.11 18.80 26.38
N ILE A 309 12.16 19.31 25.73
CA ILE A 309 12.86 20.53 26.16
C ILE A 309 11.87 21.70 26.28
N GLU A 310 10.95 21.85 25.33
CA GLU A 310 9.96 22.92 25.29
C GLU A 310 8.82 22.73 26.31
N SER A 311 8.38 21.49 26.54
CA SER A 311 7.10 21.21 27.22
C SER A 311 7.22 20.55 28.60
N LYS A 312 8.42 20.19 29.06
CA LYS A 312 8.62 19.40 30.30
C LYS A 312 7.93 19.97 31.55
N GLY A 313 7.75 21.29 31.64
CA GLY A 313 7.08 21.92 32.79
C GLY A 313 5.57 21.68 32.89
N ASN A 314 4.93 21.18 31.82
CA ASN A 314 3.48 21.00 31.73
C ASN A 314 3.06 19.53 31.64
N LEU A 315 4.00 18.59 31.73
CA LEU A 315 3.75 17.17 31.53
C LEU A 315 3.53 16.46 32.86
N PRO A 316 2.68 15.42 32.89
CA PRO A 316 2.57 14.53 34.05
C PRO A 316 3.93 13.95 34.47
N ASP A 317 4.06 13.61 35.75
CA ASP A 317 5.30 13.08 36.32
C ASP A 317 5.66 11.70 35.72
N HIS A 318 6.55 11.73 34.73
CA HIS A 318 7.18 10.56 34.10
C HIS A 318 8.60 10.94 33.64
N PRO A 319 9.53 9.97 33.58
CA PRO A 319 10.85 10.17 33.00
C PRO A 319 10.77 10.71 31.56
N ALA A 320 11.75 11.54 31.18
CA ALA A 320 11.85 12.09 29.83
C ALA A 320 11.85 10.99 28.76
N GLU A 321 12.53 9.88 29.07
CA GLU A 321 12.71 8.71 28.21
C GLU A 321 11.38 8.05 27.81
N ASP A 322 10.38 8.06 28.70
CA ASP A 322 9.04 7.53 28.40
C ASP A 322 8.33 8.41 27.37
N TYR A 323 8.37 9.73 27.54
CA TYR A 323 7.78 10.66 26.58
C TYR A 323 8.47 10.62 25.22
N ILE A 324 9.80 10.55 25.21
CA ILE A 324 10.59 10.42 23.98
C ILE A 324 10.20 9.13 23.24
N SER A 325 10.08 8.02 23.96
CA SER A 325 9.63 6.73 23.41
C SER A 325 8.21 6.82 22.85
N LEU A 326 7.27 7.37 23.61
CA LEU A 326 5.87 7.54 23.22
C LEU A 326 5.76 8.36 21.92
N TRP A 327 6.37 9.54 21.89
CA TRP A 327 6.26 10.45 20.75
C TRP A 327 6.99 9.92 19.53
N THR A 328 8.08 9.18 19.71
CA THR A 328 8.75 8.50 18.59
C THR A 328 7.85 7.42 17.99
N ILE A 329 7.27 6.54 18.82
CA ILE A 329 6.35 5.49 18.37
C ILE A 329 5.13 6.08 17.65
N LYS A 330 4.55 7.17 18.18
CA LYS A 330 3.41 7.88 17.56
C LYS A 330 3.80 8.62 16.28
N GLY A 331 5.02 9.15 16.23
CA GLY A 331 5.47 10.08 15.20
C GLY A 331 6.01 9.43 13.93
N VAL A 332 6.61 8.24 14.03
CA VAL A 332 7.12 7.51 12.87
C VAL A 332 5.97 6.97 12.03
N LYS A 333 5.89 7.36 10.75
CA LYS A 333 4.81 6.88 9.89
C LYS A 333 5.05 5.41 9.55
N ARG A 334 3.98 4.61 9.48
CA ARG A 334 4.06 3.18 9.12
C ARG A 334 4.77 2.89 7.78
N ARG A 335 4.77 3.86 6.86
CA ARG A 335 5.47 3.77 5.56
C ARG A 335 6.99 3.97 5.66
N GLU A 336 7.46 4.62 6.73
CA GLU A 336 8.89 4.88 7.00
C GLU A 336 9.51 3.68 7.73
N ALA A 337 8.91 3.26 8.85
CA ALA A 337 9.29 2.03 9.56
C ALA A 337 8.08 1.37 10.22
N LYS A 338 8.13 0.05 10.42
CA LYS A 338 7.14 -0.65 11.25
C LYS A 338 7.41 -0.37 12.72
N GLU A 339 6.37 -0.33 13.54
CA GLU A 339 6.48 -0.10 14.98
C GLU A 339 7.49 -1.04 15.67
N GLU A 340 7.54 -2.31 15.30
CA GLU A 340 8.52 -3.28 15.83
C GLU A 340 9.97 -2.87 15.54
N GLU A 341 10.23 -2.30 14.36
CA GLU A 341 11.54 -1.80 13.98
C GLU A 341 11.89 -0.53 14.78
N VAL A 342 10.90 0.35 15.00
CA VAL A 342 11.04 1.53 15.87
C VAL A 342 11.41 1.08 17.29
N ARG A 343 10.67 0.14 17.86
CA ARG A 343 10.92 -0.41 19.19
C ARG A 343 12.30 -1.05 19.32
N LYS A 344 12.77 -1.76 18.28
CA LYS A 344 14.13 -2.31 18.25
C LYS A 344 15.19 -1.21 18.36
N VAL A 345 15.05 -0.13 17.59
CA VAL A 345 15.99 1.02 17.66
C VAL A 345 15.92 1.68 19.03
N LEU A 346 14.73 1.95 19.57
CA LEU A 346 14.56 2.52 20.91
C LEU A 346 15.26 1.66 21.98
N ARG A 347 15.08 0.32 21.93
CA ARG A 347 15.76 -0.61 22.83
C ARG A 347 17.28 -0.55 22.72
N THR A 348 17.81 -0.47 21.49
CA THR A 348 19.26 -0.30 21.26
C THR A 348 19.76 1.01 21.89
N LEU A 349 18.97 2.07 21.82
CA LEU A 349 19.28 3.37 22.42
C LEU A 349 19.03 3.44 23.93
N LYS A 350 18.68 2.32 24.59
CA LYS A 350 18.31 2.22 26.01
C LYS A 350 17.07 3.04 26.40
N LEU A 351 16.19 3.31 25.45
CA LEU A 351 14.89 3.93 25.70
C LEU A 351 13.83 2.87 26.08
N PRO A 352 12.95 3.16 27.06
CA PRO A 352 12.01 2.21 27.65
C PRO A 352 10.77 1.96 26.78
N GLU A 353 10.97 1.36 25.60
CA GLU A 353 9.88 1.06 24.67
C GLU A 353 8.78 0.17 25.28
N ASN A 354 9.15 -0.69 26.23
CA ASN A 354 8.27 -1.62 26.95
C ASN A 354 7.32 -0.94 27.94
N HIS A 355 7.54 0.34 28.28
CA HIS A 355 6.60 1.15 29.06
C HIS A 355 5.45 1.69 28.21
N ILE A 356 5.62 1.71 26.88
CA ILE A 356 4.65 2.24 25.93
C ILE A 356 3.74 1.12 25.41
N ILE A 357 2.53 1.03 25.96
CA ILE A 357 1.54 0.03 25.55
C ILE A 357 0.78 0.54 24.34
N THR A 358 0.71 -0.29 23.29
CA THR A 358 -0.01 0.05 22.06
C THR A 358 -1.29 -0.77 21.95
N ILE A 359 -2.42 -0.06 21.94
CA ILE A 359 -3.75 -0.67 21.85
C ILE A 359 -4.27 -0.46 20.43
N LYS A 360 -4.58 -1.58 19.75
CA LYS A 360 -4.96 -1.61 18.33
C LYS A 360 -6.41 -2.09 18.18
N ALA A 361 -7.35 -1.17 18.34
CA ALA A 361 -8.76 -1.43 18.07
C ALA A 361 -9.07 -1.47 16.57
N TYR A 362 -10.31 -1.85 16.23
CA TYR A 362 -10.80 -1.74 14.87
C TYR A 362 -10.96 -0.27 14.46
N GLY A 363 -10.17 0.17 13.48
CA GLY A 363 -10.21 1.56 12.95
C GLY A 363 -9.43 2.60 13.76
N ARG A 364 -8.85 2.23 14.91
CA ARG A 364 -8.10 3.16 15.78
C ARG A 364 -6.89 2.47 16.39
N THR A 365 -5.81 3.23 16.56
CA THR A 365 -4.64 2.85 17.36
C THR A 365 -4.32 3.99 18.31
N TRP A 366 -4.02 3.69 19.56
CA TRP A 366 -3.48 4.66 20.51
C TRP A 366 -2.37 4.03 21.35
N HIS A 367 -1.68 4.87 22.09
CA HIS A 367 -0.50 4.51 22.85
C HIS A 367 -0.57 5.18 24.22
N GLU A 368 -0.23 4.43 25.26
CA GLU A 368 -0.26 4.89 26.64
C GLU A 368 1.06 4.58 27.35
N ILE A 369 1.45 5.47 28.25
CA ILE A 369 2.58 5.27 29.17
C ILE A 369 2.00 4.67 30.44
N ALA A 370 2.49 3.50 30.85
CA ALA A 370 2.08 2.92 32.13
C ALA A 370 2.72 3.67 33.31
N ARG A 371 1.93 4.07 34.31
CA ARG A 371 2.41 4.76 35.53
C ARG A 371 2.86 3.79 36.62
N SER A 372 2.45 2.54 36.53
CA SER A 372 2.79 1.50 37.48
C SER A 372 2.76 0.13 36.80
N GLU A 373 3.33 -0.88 37.45
CA GLU A 373 3.29 -2.26 36.94
C GLU A 373 1.85 -2.82 36.90
N ASP A 374 0.97 -2.40 37.81
CA ASP A 374 -0.44 -2.82 37.80
C ASP A 374 -1.22 -2.16 36.65
N GLU A 375 -0.96 -0.88 36.38
CA GLU A 375 -1.50 -0.21 35.20
C GLU A 375 -0.95 -0.83 33.91
N ARG A 376 0.34 -1.18 33.88
CA ARG A 376 0.96 -1.87 32.76
C ARG A 376 0.26 -3.21 32.49
N LYS A 377 0.02 -4.03 33.52
CA LYS A 377 -0.74 -5.28 33.40
C LYS A 377 -2.16 -5.05 32.89
N ARG A 378 -2.85 -4.02 33.39
CA ARG A 378 -4.19 -3.63 32.93
C ARG A 378 -4.19 -3.28 31.44
N LEU A 379 -3.29 -2.40 31.01
CA LEU A 379 -3.16 -1.95 29.62
C LEU A 379 -2.76 -3.09 28.68
N LEU A 380 -1.88 -4.00 29.13
CA LEU A 380 -1.54 -5.21 28.36
C LEU A 380 -2.76 -6.10 28.15
N ARG A 381 -3.55 -6.34 29.21
CA ARG A 381 -4.81 -7.09 29.12
C ARG A 381 -5.80 -6.41 28.17
N GLU A 382 -5.94 -5.09 28.25
CA GLU A 382 -6.77 -4.31 27.32
C GLU A 382 -6.30 -4.45 25.87
N ALA A 383 -4.98 -4.36 25.63
CA ALA A 383 -4.40 -4.55 24.29
C ALA A 383 -4.68 -5.95 23.72
N GLU A 384 -4.64 -6.98 24.56
CA GLU A 384 -4.99 -8.36 24.18
C GLU A 384 -6.48 -8.50 23.83
N ILE A 385 -7.36 -7.93 24.66
CA ILE A 385 -8.81 -7.92 24.41
C ILE A 385 -9.12 -7.20 23.10
N GLU A 386 -8.54 -6.02 22.85
CA GLU A 386 -8.74 -5.26 21.62
C GLU A 386 -8.18 -6.00 20.39
N LYS A 387 -7.04 -6.68 20.52
CA LYS A 387 -6.50 -7.53 19.46
C LYS A 387 -7.48 -8.65 19.11
N LYS A 388 -8.07 -9.32 20.12
CA LYS A 388 -9.09 -10.36 19.93
C LYS A 388 -10.35 -9.78 19.29
N ARG A 389 -10.90 -8.70 19.85
CA ARG A 389 -12.09 -7.97 19.35
C ARG A 389 -11.93 -7.60 17.88
N ARG A 390 -10.82 -6.96 17.52
CA ARG A 390 -10.50 -6.57 16.14
C ARG A 390 -10.47 -7.76 15.20
N ASN A 391 -9.86 -8.87 15.59
CA ASN A 391 -9.80 -10.07 14.76
C ASN A 391 -11.20 -10.66 14.51
N LEU A 392 -12.04 -10.70 15.54
CA LEU A 392 -13.43 -11.15 15.43
C LEU A 392 -14.24 -10.23 14.50
N ILE A 393 -14.20 -8.90 14.71
CA ILE A 393 -14.88 -7.91 13.84
C ILE A 393 -14.46 -8.08 12.38
N LEU A 394 -13.15 -8.13 12.09
CA LEU A 394 -12.64 -8.31 10.73
C LEU A 394 -13.11 -9.62 10.11
N GLY A 395 -13.15 -10.70 10.90
CA GLY A 395 -13.63 -11.99 10.45
C GLY A 395 -15.13 -12.00 10.15
N VAL A 396 -15.94 -11.36 11.00
CA VAL A 396 -17.40 -11.20 10.77
C VAL A 396 -17.66 -10.33 9.55
N MET A 397 -17.00 -9.18 9.44
CA MET A 397 -17.14 -8.30 8.27
C MET A 397 -16.82 -9.02 6.95
N ARG A 398 -15.79 -9.86 6.90
CA ARG A 398 -15.47 -10.66 5.69
C ARG A 398 -16.62 -11.60 5.29
N ALA A 399 -17.40 -12.06 6.27
CA ALA A 399 -18.54 -12.95 6.06
C ALA A 399 -19.81 -12.20 5.59
N VAL A 400 -20.04 -10.99 6.10
CA VAL A 400 -21.27 -10.22 5.81
C VAL A 400 -21.15 -9.24 4.65
N LYS A 401 -19.97 -8.64 4.42
CA LYS A 401 -19.74 -7.71 3.30
C LYS A 401 -20.07 -8.26 1.89
N PRO A 402 -19.93 -9.58 1.62
CA PRO A 402 -20.39 -10.17 0.36
C PRO A 402 -21.92 -10.22 0.21
N LEU A 403 -22.66 -10.24 1.32
CA LEU A 403 -24.12 -10.23 1.33
C LEU A 403 -24.65 -8.79 1.24
N ASP A 404 -24.06 -7.90 2.03
CA ASP A 404 -24.38 -6.47 2.03
C ASP A 404 -23.10 -5.65 2.27
N ARG A 405 -22.74 -4.82 1.28
CA ARG A 405 -21.53 -3.98 1.33
C ARG A 405 -21.63 -2.84 2.34
N ASP A 406 -22.82 -2.46 2.78
CA ASP A 406 -23.03 -1.29 3.63
C ASP A 406 -23.11 -1.63 5.13
N VAL A 407 -23.09 -2.92 5.46
CA VAL A 407 -23.04 -3.41 6.84
C VAL A 407 -21.75 -2.96 7.54
N LYS A 408 -21.90 -2.38 8.74
CA LYS A 408 -20.85 -2.20 9.74
C LYS A 408 -21.14 -3.10 10.93
N VAL A 409 -20.08 -3.53 11.61
CA VAL A 409 -20.16 -4.45 12.74
C VAL A 409 -19.32 -3.90 13.87
N TYR A 410 -19.88 -3.90 15.08
CA TYR A 410 -19.20 -3.60 16.33
C TYR A 410 -19.36 -4.78 17.28
N LEU A 411 -18.40 -4.95 18.19
CA LEU A 411 -18.39 -6.09 19.11
C LEU A 411 -17.99 -5.61 20.50
N GLU A 412 -18.91 -5.66 21.44
CA GLU A 412 -18.62 -5.49 22.85
C GLU A 412 -17.99 -6.77 23.41
N MET A 413 -16.98 -6.59 24.27
CA MET A 413 -16.31 -7.69 24.96
C MET A 413 -16.28 -7.38 26.45
N ASP A 414 -16.42 -8.39 27.29
CA ASP A 414 -16.25 -8.24 28.75
C ASP A 414 -14.77 -8.06 29.16
N GLY A 415 -14.53 -7.90 30.47
CA GLY A 415 -13.18 -7.76 31.02
C GLY A 415 -12.31 -9.02 30.89
N GLU A 416 -12.88 -10.18 30.56
CA GLU A 416 -12.16 -11.42 30.25
C GLU A 416 -11.93 -11.60 28.74
N GLY A 417 -12.39 -10.66 27.92
CA GLY A 417 -12.30 -10.74 26.48
C GLY A 417 -13.27 -11.75 25.87
N ARG A 418 -14.42 -11.99 26.50
CA ARG A 418 -15.53 -12.78 25.96
C ARG A 418 -16.51 -11.86 25.23
N PRO A 419 -17.01 -12.24 24.04
CA PRO A 419 -18.01 -11.46 23.32
C PRO A 419 -19.30 -11.29 24.13
N ARG A 420 -19.86 -10.08 24.21
CA ARG A 420 -21.14 -9.84 24.91
C ARG A 420 -22.25 -9.41 23.98
N VAL A 421 -21.96 -8.45 23.10
CA VAL A 421 -22.95 -7.87 22.19
C VAL A 421 -22.33 -7.74 20.82
N LEU A 422 -23.02 -8.27 19.81
CA LEU A 422 -22.71 -8.01 18.40
C LEU A 422 -23.68 -6.95 17.88
N GLU A 423 -23.16 -5.77 17.57
CA GLU A 423 -23.95 -4.70 16.96
C GLU A 423 -23.76 -4.72 15.45
N MET A 424 -24.86 -4.58 14.73
CA MET A 424 -24.89 -4.50 13.28
C MET A 424 -25.59 -3.21 12.84
N VAL A 425 -24.93 -2.45 11.97
CA VAL A 425 -25.47 -1.21 11.40
C VAL A 425 -25.52 -1.35 9.88
N VAL A 426 -26.69 -1.14 9.28
CA VAL A 426 -26.87 -1.08 7.83
C VAL A 426 -27.21 0.36 7.45
N CYS A 427 -26.58 0.89 6.40
CA CYS A 427 -26.82 2.25 5.91
C CYS A 427 -27.08 2.22 4.41
N LYS A 428 -28.32 2.47 3.98
CA LYS A 428 -28.75 2.43 2.57
C LYS A 428 -29.23 3.80 2.10
N LEU A 429 -29.23 4.04 0.79
CA LEU A 429 -29.86 5.23 0.21
C LEU A 429 -31.38 5.07 0.22
N LEU A 430 -32.12 6.16 0.45
CA LEU A 430 -33.59 6.12 0.52
C LEU A 430 -34.25 5.87 -0.86
N GLU A 431 -33.56 6.22 -1.95
CA GLU A 431 -33.99 5.96 -3.35
C GLU A 431 -34.19 4.46 -3.64
N GLU A 432 -33.67 3.61 -2.76
CA GLU A 432 -33.67 2.17 -2.83
C GLU A 432 -35.03 1.58 -2.33
N GLY A 433 -35.97 2.44 -1.88
CA GLY A 433 -37.41 2.17 -1.72
C GLY A 433 -37.91 1.90 -0.30
N GLU A 434 -39.24 1.98 -0.07
CA GLU A 434 -39.87 1.58 1.22
C GLU A 434 -39.65 0.10 1.57
N ASP A 435 -39.34 -0.73 0.56
CA ASP A 435 -39.14 -2.15 0.71
C ASP A 435 -37.91 -2.48 1.57
N ILE A 436 -36.88 -1.63 1.55
CA ILE A 436 -35.67 -1.82 2.40
C ILE A 436 -35.99 -1.56 3.86
N VAL A 437 -36.81 -0.56 4.15
CA VAL A 437 -37.25 -0.26 5.52
C VAL A 437 -37.98 -1.47 6.07
N LYS A 438 -38.96 -2.00 5.32
CA LYS A 438 -39.70 -3.21 5.68
C LYS A 438 -38.79 -4.44 5.78
N ALA A 439 -37.79 -4.57 4.92
CA ALA A 439 -36.86 -5.70 4.95
C ALA A 439 -35.95 -5.67 6.20
N LEU A 440 -35.43 -4.48 6.55
CA LEU A 440 -34.65 -4.28 7.78
C LEU A 440 -35.49 -4.51 9.03
N GLU A 441 -36.72 -3.98 9.09
CA GLU A 441 -37.65 -4.21 10.19
C GLU A 441 -38.00 -5.71 10.35
N ARG A 442 -38.26 -6.43 9.25
CA ARG A 442 -38.44 -7.89 9.25
C ARG A 442 -37.20 -8.64 9.75
N GLY A 443 -36.01 -8.11 9.45
CA GLY A 443 -34.74 -8.59 9.98
C GLY A 443 -34.53 -8.30 11.47
N GLY A 444 -35.44 -7.57 12.11
CA GLY A 444 -35.36 -7.15 13.51
C GLY A 444 -34.41 -5.98 13.75
N PHE A 445 -34.14 -5.16 12.74
CA PHE A 445 -33.41 -3.91 12.89
C PHE A 445 -34.37 -2.79 13.33
N GLN A 446 -33.91 -1.96 14.26
CA GLN A 446 -34.51 -0.65 14.52
C GLN A 446 -34.13 0.28 13.37
N VAL A 447 -35.13 0.80 12.65
CA VAL A 447 -34.89 1.60 11.45
C VAL A 447 -35.12 3.08 11.70
N ARG A 448 -34.16 3.92 11.29
CA ARG A 448 -34.25 5.38 11.30
C ARG A 448 -34.09 5.92 9.88
N LYS A 449 -35.10 6.66 9.41
CA LYS A 449 -35.03 7.39 8.14
C LYS A 449 -34.40 8.77 8.35
N MET A 450 -33.45 9.12 7.50
CA MET A 450 -32.91 10.46 7.31
C MET A 450 -33.20 10.90 5.87
N LYS A 451 -32.96 12.18 5.54
CA LYS A 451 -33.36 12.80 4.26
C LYS A 451 -33.08 11.92 3.04
N ASP A 452 -31.85 11.41 2.94
CA ASP A 452 -31.40 10.62 1.78
C ASP A 452 -30.96 9.19 2.17
N LEU A 453 -31.12 8.79 3.44
CA LEU A 453 -30.55 7.56 3.98
C LEU A 453 -31.51 6.80 4.91
N VAL A 454 -31.40 5.48 4.90
CA VAL A 454 -32.05 4.56 5.84
C VAL A 454 -30.97 3.88 6.69
N TYR A 455 -31.08 4.03 8.00
CA TYR A 455 -30.20 3.37 8.97
C TYR A 455 -30.95 2.25 9.67
N GLY A 456 -30.47 1.01 9.53
CA GLY A 456 -30.89 -0.12 10.36
C GLY A 456 -29.88 -0.35 11.47
N TYR A 457 -30.32 -0.45 12.71
CA TYR A 457 -29.52 -0.79 13.88
C TYR A 457 -30.02 -2.07 14.54
N LYS A 458 -29.13 -2.99 14.90
CA LYS A 458 -29.49 -4.21 15.64
C LYS A 458 -28.40 -4.63 16.61
N GLU A 459 -28.81 -4.89 17.84
CA GLU A 459 -27.99 -5.53 18.87
C GLU A 459 -28.36 -7.00 18.98
N ILE A 460 -27.35 -7.83 19.22
CA ILE A 460 -27.51 -9.27 19.42
C ILE A 460 -26.71 -9.65 20.66
N ASP A 461 -27.43 -10.08 21.70
CA ASP A 461 -26.82 -10.62 22.91
C ASP A 461 -26.11 -11.96 22.62
N LEU A 462 -24.91 -12.09 23.16
CA LEU A 462 -24.03 -13.25 22.98
C LEU A 462 -23.86 -13.97 24.31
N ARG A 463 -23.58 -15.27 24.25
CA ARG A 463 -23.41 -16.14 25.44
C ARG A 463 -22.01 -16.01 26.07
N GLY A 464 -21.05 -15.45 25.34
CA GLY A 464 -19.66 -15.27 25.80
C GLY A 464 -18.71 -16.37 25.37
N ASP A 465 -19.20 -17.46 24.79
CA ASP A 465 -18.41 -18.57 24.28
C ASP A 465 -18.32 -18.60 22.74
N GLU A 466 -18.92 -17.63 22.06
CA GLU A 466 -18.94 -17.56 20.60
C GLU A 466 -17.53 -17.41 20.02
N ASP A 467 -17.14 -18.41 19.24
CA ASP A 467 -15.96 -18.30 18.39
C ASP A 467 -16.25 -17.50 17.11
N LEU A 468 -15.22 -17.30 16.28
CA LEU A 468 -15.38 -16.57 15.03
C LEU A 468 -16.43 -17.20 14.10
N ARG A 469 -16.57 -18.53 14.07
CA ARG A 469 -17.52 -19.21 13.17
C ARG A 469 -18.96 -19.00 13.65
N ALA A 470 -19.19 -19.07 14.95
CA ALA A 470 -20.48 -18.78 15.57
C ALA A 470 -20.89 -17.33 15.25
N LEU A 471 -20.02 -16.35 15.50
CA LEU A 471 -20.29 -14.94 15.19
C LEU A 471 -20.56 -14.71 13.69
N GLN A 472 -19.79 -15.36 12.81
CA GLN A 472 -20.04 -15.28 11.36
C GLN A 472 -21.39 -15.85 10.96
N THR A 473 -21.84 -16.93 11.62
CA THR A 473 -23.13 -17.58 11.33
C THR A 473 -24.27 -16.67 11.76
N ILE A 474 -24.24 -16.20 13.01
CA ILE A 474 -25.21 -15.25 13.57
C ILE A 474 -25.35 -14.00 12.68
N ALA A 475 -24.23 -13.41 12.29
CA ALA A 475 -24.21 -12.19 11.49
C ALA A 475 -24.76 -12.43 10.06
N LYS A 476 -24.40 -13.55 9.42
CA LYS A 476 -24.90 -13.90 8.08
C LYS A 476 -26.40 -14.15 8.08
N GLU A 477 -26.90 -14.90 9.06
CA GLU A 477 -28.33 -15.18 9.20
C GLU A 477 -29.13 -13.91 9.44
N THR A 478 -28.59 -12.99 10.23
CA THR A 478 -29.19 -11.68 10.46
C THR A 478 -29.32 -10.87 9.17
N ILE A 479 -28.28 -10.79 8.36
CA ILE A 479 -28.31 -10.04 7.09
C ILE A 479 -29.16 -10.72 6.02
N ARG A 480 -29.16 -12.05 5.93
CA ARG A 480 -30.01 -12.80 4.98
C ARG A 480 -31.51 -12.65 5.22
N ARG A 481 -31.93 -12.16 6.39
CA ARG A 481 -33.34 -11.83 6.65
C ARG A 481 -33.73 -10.46 6.12
N CYS A 482 -32.75 -9.63 5.78
CA CYS A 482 -32.92 -8.24 5.35
C CYS A 482 -32.65 -8.02 3.85
N VAL A 483 -31.85 -8.89 3.25
CA VAL A 483 -31.52 -8.93 1.81
C VAL A 483 -32.32 -10.06 1.18
#